data_AF-A0A0S7YIC9-F1
#
_entry.id   AF-A0A0S7YIC9-F1
#
_cell.length_a   1.000
_cell.length_b   1.000
_cell.length_c   1.000
_cell.angle_alpha   90.00
_cell.angle_beta   90.00
_cell.angle_gamma   90.00
#
_symmetry.space_group_name_H-M   'P 1'
#
loop_
_entity.id
_entity.type
_entity.pdbx_description
1 polymer ?
#
loop_
_entity_poly.entity_id
_entity_poly.type
_entity_poly.pdbx_seq_one_letter_code
_entity_poly.pdbx_strand_id
1 'polypeptide(L)'
;MARRRKRGVPLPEALLCLLVFGLLAAVAIPSIVYSGDPKAAECRAHVELLNQTIRLYARAHNGWTPADQAEFRQMVADAPGLKASLPKCPYGEPYVFDPASGRVVSHRHER
;
A
#
# COMPACT_ATOMS: atom_id res chain seq x y z
N MET A 1 62.52 0.55 8.32
CA MET A 1 61.54 -0.56 8.29
C MET A 1 60.43 -0.27 9.30
N ALA A 2 59.25 0.16 8.85
CA ALA A 2 58.13 0.49 9.72
C ALA A 2 57.38 -0.79 10.14
N ARG A 3 57.44 -1.17 11.43
CA ARG A 3 56.65 -2.27 11.98
C ARG A 3 55.17 -1.88 11.98
N ARG A 4 54.37 -2.47 11.08
CA ARG A 4 52.90 -2.42 11.20
C ARG A 4 52.49 -3.14 12.49
N ARG A 5 51.98 -2.40 13.46
CA ARG A 5 51.34 -3.00 14.66
C ARG A 5 50.10 -3.77 14.19
N LYS A 6 50.08 -5.08 14.41
CA LYS A 6 48.87 -5.89 14.28
C LYS A 6 47.94 -5.50 15.45
N ARG A 7 46.89 -4.73 15.17
CA ARG A 7 45.79 -4.51 16.12
C ARG A 7 44.77 -5.61 15.87
N GLY A 8 44.66 -6.55 16.80
CA GLY A 8 43.57 -7.53 16.83
C GLY A 8 42.34 -6.89 17.47
N VAL A 9 41.16 -7.26 16.99
CA VAL A 9 39.90 -6.92 17.65
C VAL A 9 39.83 -7.73 18.95
N PRO A 10 39.56 -7.10 20.11
CA PRO A 10 39.42 -7.85 21.35
C PRO A 10 38.26 -8.84 21.24
N LEU A 11 38.47 -10.06 21.74
CA LEU A 11 37.47 -11.14 21.75
C LEU A 11 36.04 -10.68 22.13
N PRO A 12 35.82 -9.89 23.20
CA PRO A 12 34.47 -9.45 23.57
C PRO A 12 33.81 -8.54 22.53
N GLU A 13 34.58 -7.75 21.80
CA GLU A 13 34.06 -6.82 20.79
C GLU A 13 33.62 -7.59 19.53
N ALA A 14 34.42 -8.58 19.13
CA ALA A 14 34.02 -9.52 18.08
C ALA A 14 32.77 -10.33 18.50
N LEU A 15 32.68 -10.74 19.76
CA LEU A 15 31.53 -11.50 20.29
C LEU A 15 30.24 -10.65 20.29
N LEU A 16 30.33 -9.40 20.71
CA LEU A 16 29.21 -8.45 20.72
C LEU A 16 28.75 -8.14 19.29
N CYS A 17 29.68 -7.90 18.36
CA CYS A 17 29.33 -7.68 16.95
C CYS A 17 28.56 -8.88 16.38
N LEU A 18 29.02 -10.11 16.62
CA LEU A 18 28.33 -11.32 16.15
C LEU A 18 26.93 -11.48 16.76
N LEU A 19 26.76 -11.11 18.03
CA LEU A 19 25.46 -11.13 18.70
C LEU A 19 24.47 -10.13 18.06
N VAL A 20 24.93 -8.90 17.79
CA VAL A 20 24.09 -7.88 17.13
C VAL A 20 23.78 -8.29 15.69
N PHE A 21 24.75 -8.79 14.93
CA PHE A 21 24.51 -9.29 13.57
C PHE A 21 23.55 -10.48 13.55
N GLY A 22 23.60 -11.38 14.54
CA GLY A 22 22.64 -12.48 14.67
C GLY A 22 21.21 -12.00 14.91
N LEU A 23 21.03 -11.00 15.79
CA LEU A 23 19.73 -10.40 16.04
C LEU A 23 19.18 -9.68 14.80
N LEU A 24 20.04 -8.91 14.13
CA LEU A 24 19.66 -8.21 12.89
C LEU A 24 19.29 -9.19 11.79
N ALA A 25 20.05 -10.27 11.61
CA ALA A 25 19.77 -11.30 10.60
C ALA A 25 18.43 -12.01 10.84
N ALA A 26 18.02 -12.20 12.11
CA ALA A 26 16.74 -12.79 12.45
C ALA A 26 15.54 -11.89 12.08
N VAL A 27 15.71 -10.56 12.17
CA VAL A 27 14.67 -9.58 11.84
C VAL A 27 14.68 -9.20 10.36
N ALA A 28 15.83 -9.34 9.68
CA ALA A 28 16.03 -8.92 8.30
C ALA A 28 15.43 -9.85 7.24
N ILE A 29 14.44 -10.69 7.57
CA ILE A 29 13.63 -11.39 6.57
C ILE A 29 12.37 -10.53 6.31
N PRO A 30 12.39 -9.56 5.39
CA PRO A 30 11.15 -8.97 4.90
C PRO A 30 10.41 -10.09 4.14
N SER A 31 9.29 -10.54 4.70
CA SER A 31 8.40 -11.51 4.08
C SER A 31 7.77 -10.91 2.83
N ILE A 32 8.48 -11.01 1.71
CA ILE A 32 7.92 -10.84 0.37
C ILE A 32 7.31 -12.18 -0.09
N VAL A 33 6.42 -12.75 0.74
CA VAL A 33 5.73 -14.01 0.46
C VAL A 33 4.23 -13.75 0.34
N TYR A 34 3.86 -12.87 -0.58
CA TYR A 34 2.52 -12.90 -1.15
C TYR A 34 2.66 -13.00 -2.66
N SER A 35 2.92 -14.22 -3.12
CA SER A 35 2.85 -14.62 -4.52
C SER A 35 1.40 -14.72 -5.00
N GLY A 36 0.60 -13.68 -4.75
CA GLY A 36 -0.65 -13.44 -5.47
C GLY A 36 -0.37 -12.56 -6.67
N ASP A 37 -1.24 -12.59 -7.69
CA ASP A 37 -1.15 -11.67 -8.83
C ASP A 37 -0.97 -10.21 -8.32
N PRO A 38 0.17 -9.54 -8.59
CA PRO A 38 0.45 -8.22 -8.05
C PRO A 38 -0.61 -7.21 -8.51
N LYS A 39 -1.12 -7.40 -9.73
CA LYS A 39 -2.23 -6.63 -10.29
C LYS A 39 -3.51 -6.79 -9.47
N ALA A 40 -3.81 -7.97 -8.95
CA ALA A 40 -4.99 -8.19 -8.11
C ALA A 40 -4.84 -7.48 -6.75
N ALA A 41 -3.63 -7.47 -6.18
CA ALA A 41 -3.34 -6.71 -4.96
C ALA A 41 -3.45 -5.19 -5.19
N GLU A 42 -2.89 -4.67 -6.27
CA GLU A 42 -3.03 -3.26 -6.67
C GLU A 42 -4.50 -2.87 -6.90
N CYS A 43 -5.28 -3.73 -7.59
CA CYS A 43 -6.70 -3.48 -7.80
C CYS A 43 -7.47 -3.40 -6.48
N ARG A 44 -7.20 -4.30 -5.53
CA ARG A 44 -7.81 -4.28 -4.18
C ARG A 44 -7.42 -3.01 -3.42
N ALA A 45 -6.17 -2.60 -3.50
CA ALA A 45 -5.68 -1.37 -2.87
C ALA A 45 -6.38 -0.13 -3.43
N HIS A 46 -6.56 -0.05 -4.76
CA HIS A 46 -7.30 1.05 -5.39
C HIS A 46 -8.77 1.08 -4.96
N VAL A 47 -9.46 -0.06 -4.90
CA VAL A 47 -10.86 -0.14 -4.45
C VAL A 47 -10.99 0.33 -3.00
N GLU A 48 -10.09 -0.10 -2.12
CA GLU A 48 -10.10 0.32 -0.73
C GLU A 48 -9.82 1.81 -0.59
N LEU A 49 -8.85 2.34 -1.34
CA LEU A 49 -8.55 3.77 -1.35
C LEU A 49 -9.75 4.60 -1.82
N LEU A 50 -10.44 4.19 -2.88
CA LEU A 50 -11.65 4.88 -3.37
C LEU A 50 -12.78 4.83 -2.35
N ASN A 51 -13.00 3.68 -1.70
CA ASN A 51 -13.99 3.54 -0.63
C ASN A 51 -13.66 4.42 0.58
N GLN A 52 -12.38 4.55 0.92
CA GLN A 52 -11.93 5.44 1.99
C GLN A 52 -12.17 6.90 1.62
N THR A 53 -11.88 7.32 0.38
CA THR A 53 -12.17 8.67 -0.10
C THR A 53 -13.66 8.98 -0.03
N ILE A 54 -14.53 8.08 -0.48
CA ILE A 54 -16.00 8.24 -0.36
C ILE A 54 -16.39 8.44 1.10
N ARG A 55 -15.86 7.62 2.03
CA ARG A 55 -16.17 7.73 3.46
C ARG A 55 -15.69 9.04 4.07
N LEU A 56 -14.50 9.50 3.68
CA LEU A 56 -13.96 10.79 4.14
C LEU A 56 -14.80 11.95 3.62
N TYR A 57 -15.19 11.90 2.34
CA TYR A 57 -16.05 12.90 1.73
C TYR A 57 -17.43 12.93 2.39
N ALA A 58 -18.05 11.77 2.61
CA ALA A 58 -19.32 11.69 3.32
C ALA A 58 -19.24 12.27 4.73
N ARG A 59 -18.13 12.06 5.46
CA ARG A 59 -17.93 12.68 6.78
C ARG A 59 -17.81 14.20 6.70
N ALA A 60 -17.18 14.74 5.68
CA ALA A 60 -17.06 16.18 5.47
C ALA A 60 -18.37 16.83 5.00
N HIS A 61 -19.23 16.08 4.30
CA HIS A 61 -20.45 16.59 3.66
C HIS A 61 -21.75 16.01 4.27
N ASN A 62 -21.87 15.95 5.60
CA ASN A 62 -23.09 15.55 6.31
C ASN A 62 -23.68 14.19 5.91
N GLY A 63 -22.83 13.22 5.56
CA GLY A 63 -23.24 11.89 5.13
C GLY A 63 -23.60 11.79 3.64
N TRP A 64 -23.36 12.84 2.86
CA TRP A 64 -23.59 12.80 1.42
C TRP A 64 -22.69 11.76 0.74
N THR A 65 -23.30 10.91 -0.07
CA THR A 65 -22.61 9.95 -0.94
C THR A 65 -23.10 10.18 -2.36
N PRO A 66 -22.26 9.92 -3.38
CA PRO A 66 -22.68 10.13 -4.77
C PRO A 66 -23.89 9.24 -5.09
N ALA A 67 -24.90 9.78 -5.78
CA ALA A 67 -26.09 9.02 -6.16
C ALA A 67 -25.86 8.19 -7.43
N ASP A 68 -24.92 8.63 -8.28
CA ASP A 68 -24.63 8.01 -9.56
C ASP A 68 -23.13 7.98 -9.87
N GLN A 69 -22.76 7.15 -10.85
CA GLN A 69 -21.37 6.99 -11.24
C GLN A 69 -20.75 8.29 -11.82
N ALA A 70 -21.55 9.20 -12.36
CA ALA A 70 -21.10 10.50 -12.82
C ALA A 70 -20.66 11.41 -11.66
N GLU A 71 -21.47 11.49 -10.60
CA GLU A 71 -21.13 12.24 -9.39
C GLU A 71 -19.93 11.64 -8.68
N PHE A 72 -19.82 10.32 -8.63
CA PHE A 72 -18.63 9.65 -8.09
C PHE A 72 -17.35 10.07 -8.83
N ARG A 73 -17.39 10.14 -10.18
CA ARG A 73 -16.23 10.58 -10.97
C ARG A 73 -15.87 12.04 -10.71
N GLN A 74 -16.86 12.91 -10.54
CA GLN A 74 -16.64 14.33 -10.22
C GLN A 74 -16.04 14.49 -8.81
N MET A 75 -16.59 13.78 -7.82
CA MET A 75 -16.09 13.78 -6.44
C MET A 75 -14.62 13.30 -6.39
N VAL A 76 -14.27 12.25 -7.14
CA VAL A 76 -12.89 11.76 -7.21
C VAL A 76 -11.96 12.75 -7.92
N ALA A 77 -12.44 13.45 -8.94
CA ALA A 77 -11.66 14.47 -9.64
C ALA A 77 -11.37 15.69 -8.75
N ASP A 78 -12.29 16.03 -7.86
CA ASP A 78 -12.16 17.16 -6.91
C ASP A 78 -11.40 16.76 -5.62
N ALA A 79 -11.33 15.47 -5.30
CA ALA A 79 -10.73 14.99 -4.05
C ALA A 79 -9.23 15.30 -3.95
N PRO A 80 -8.77 16.06 -2.94
CA PRO A 80 -7.39 16.53 -2.83
C PRO A 80 -6.34 15.43 -2.58
N GLY A 81 -6.76 14.19 -2.33
CA GLY A 81 -5.89 13.03 -2.11
C GLY A 81 -5.70 12.13 -3.34
N LEU A 82 -6.47 12.33 -4.40
CA LEU A 82 -6.36 11.59 -5.65
C LEU A 82 -5.75 12.56 -6.67
N LYS A 83 -4.62 12.19 -7.28
CA LYS A 83 -3.96 13.04 -8.29
C LYS A 83 -4.83 13.13 -9.55
N ALA A 84 -5.82 14.03 -9.53
CA ALA A 84 -6.69 14.52 -10.60
C ALA A 84 -7.43 13.47 -11.47
N SER A 85 -7.23 12.17 -11.25
CA SER A 85 -7.80 11.13 -12.09
C SER A 85 -8.09 9.86 -11.30
N LEU A 86 -9.21 9.23 -11.65
CA LEU A 86 -9.61 7.93 -11.12
C LEU A 86 -8.51 6.91 -11.45
N PRO A 87 -7.97 6.17 -10.46
CA PRO A 87 -6.98 5.14 -10.71
C PRO A 87 -7.55 4.13 -11.69
N LYS A 88 -6.73 3.68 -12.65
CA LYS A 88 -7.13 2.64 -13.60
C LYS A 88 -6.89 1.26 -12.96
N CYS A 89 -7.82 0.34 -13.16
CA CYS A 89 -7.58 -1.05 -12.79
C CYS A 89 -6.41 -1.60 -13.63
N PRO A 90 -5.45 -2.34 -13.04
CA PRO A 90 -4.34 -2.94 -13.79
C PRO A 90 -4.76 -4.03 -14.79
N TYR A 91 -6.03 -4.47 -14.75
CA TYR A 91 -6.64 -5.35 -15.74
C TYR A 91 -7.41 -4.60 -16.84
N GLY A 92 -7.53 -3.28 -16.76
CA GLY A 92 -8.21 -2.43 -17.76
C GLY A 92 -9.69 -2.15 -17.49
N GLU A 93 -10.29 -2.84 -16.52
CA GLU A 93 -11.71 -2.68 -16.17
C GLU A 93 -11.99 -1.35 -15.43
N PRO A 94 -13.04 -0.60 -15.77
CA PRO A 94 -13.39 0.64 -15.07
C PRO A 94 -13.99 0.35 -13.70
N TYR A 95 -13.62 1.12 -12.68
CA TYR A 95 -14.25 1.02 -11.35
C TYR A 95 -15.71 1.49 -11.39
N VAL A 96 -16.61 0.60 -10.95
CA VAL A 96 -18.05 0.85 -10.87
C VAL A 96 -18.45 1.21 -9.45
N PHE A 97 -19.15 2.35 -9.31
CA PHE A 97 -19.75 2.75 -8.06
C PHE A 97 -21.16 2.16 -7.96
N ASP A 98 -21.46 1.50 -6.85
CA ASP A 98 -22.78 0.97 -6.55
C ASP A 98 -23.50 1.90 -5.57
N PRO A 99 -24.56 2.60 -6.01
CA PRO A 99 -25.26 3.57 -5.17
C PRO A 99 -26.11 2.92 -4.08
N ALA A 100 -26.50 1.65 -4.24
CA ALA A 100 -27.24 0.92 -3.22
C ALA A 100 -26.39 0.62 -1.97
N SER A 101 -25.12 0.30 -2.15
CA SER A 101 -24.16 0.04 -1.07
C SER A 101 -23.33 1.26 -0.68
N GLY A 102 -23.32 2.32 -1.50
CA GLY A 102 -22.51 3.51 -1.30
C GLY A 102 -21.01 3.24 -1.44
N ARG A 103 -20.63 2.22 -2.23
CA ARG A 103 -19.25 1.71 -2.32
C ARG A 103 -18.87 1.38 -3.76
N VAL A 104 -17.57 1.35 -4.02
CA VAL A 104 -17.02 0.83 -5.28
C VAL A 104 -17.06 -0.69 -5.26
N VAL A 105 -17.63 -1.28 -6.31
CA VAL A 105 -17.72 -2.73 -6.50
C VAL A 105 -16.31 -3.31 -6.63
N SER A 106 -15.99 -4.29 -5.79
CA SER A 106 -14.71 -4.97 -5.87
C SER A 106 -14.66 -5.85 -7.12
N HIS A 107 -13.69 -5.61 -8.01
CA HIS A 107 -13.43 -6.53 -9.10
C HIS A 107 -12.74 -7.79 -8.56
N ARG A 108 -13.29 -8.96 -8.91
CA ARG A 108 -12.67 -10.25 -8.63
C ARG A 108 -11.95 -10.68 -9.90
N HIS A 109 -10.63 -10.48 -9.92
CA HIS A 109 -9.78 -10.99 -10.98
C HIS A 109 -9.29 -12.37 -10.54
N GLU A 110 -10.09 -13.39 -10.86
CA GLU A 110 -9.66 -14.79 -10.82
C GLU A 110 -8.93 -15.03 -12.13
N ARG A 111 -7.70 -15.54 -12.04
CA ARG A 111 -6.95 -15.93 -13.23
C ARG A 111 -7.49 -17.23 -13.78
#